data_AF-A0AAV1I6X2-F1
#
_entry.id   AF-A0AAV1I6X2-F1
#
_cell.length_a   1.000
_cell.length_b   1.000
_cell.length_c   1.000
_cell.angle_alpha   90.00
_cell.angle_beta   90.00
_cell.angle_gamma   90.00
#
_symmetry.space_group_name_H-M   'P 1'
#
loop_
_entity.id
_entity.type
_entity.pdbx_description
1 polymer ?
#
loop_
_entity_poly.entity_id
_entity_poly.type
_entity_poly.pdbx_seq_one_letter_code
_entity_poly.pdbx_strand_id
1 'polypeptide(L)'
;MQVPMGGSLKRVEEDIFDVIVPHVRFFDLWVQPRVRCRVRLLSDPDRVDIRCVECILDGSPGVKQLRLNERVEFDVHTTFIPQHESVRQFFGP
;
A
#
# COMPACT_ATOMS: atom_id res chain seq x y z
N MET A 1 3.30 -9.58 -6.16
CA MET A 1 2.14 -9.58 -7.08
C MET A 1 2.08 -8.22 -7.77
N GLN A 2 1.90 -8.14 -9.09
CA GLN A 2 1.57 -6.86 -9.71
C GLN A 2 0.12 -6.52 -9.38
N VAL A 3 -0.13 -5.29 -8.97
CA VAL A 3 -1.47 -4.77 -8.70
C VAL A 3 -1.87 -3.84 -9.85
N PRO A 4 -3.17 -3.55 -10.02
CA PRO A 4 -3.64 -2.63 -11.05
C PRO A 4 -2.86 -1.30 -11.04
N MET A 5 -2.87 -0.62 -12.18
CA MET A 5 -2.14 0.65 -12.39
C MET A 5 -0.61 0.52 -12.31
N GLY A 6 -0.03 -0.69 -12.38
CA GLY A 6 1.42 -0.90 -12.43
C GLY A 6 2.12 -0.87 -11.08
N GLY A 7 1.35 -0.88 -9.98
CA GLY A 7 1.92 -1.02 -8.65
C GLY A 7 2.43 -2.43 -8.38
N SER A 8 3.19 -2.59 -7.29
CA SER A 8 3.60 -3.92 -6.82
C SER A 8 3.25 -4.10 -5.36
N LEU A 9 2.79 -5.30 -5.03
CA LEU A 9 2.49 -5.74 -3.68
C LEU A 9 3.49 -6.82 -3.28
N LYS A 10 4.17 -6.62 -2.15
CA LYS A 10 5.16 -7.53 -1.59
C LYS A 10 4.82 -7.85 -0.14
N ARG A 11 4.69 -9.13 0.20
CA ARG A 11 4.58 -9.58 1.59
C ARG A 11 5.93 -9.37 2.28
N VAL A 12 5.94 -8.69 3.43
CA VAL A 12 7.12 -8.38 4.24
C VAL A 12 7.16 -9.28 5.48
N GLU A 13 6.00 -9.44 6.12
CA GLU A 13 5.77 -10.31 7.28
C GLU A 13 4.44 -11.06 7.08
N GLU A 14 4.02 -11.88 8.04
CA GLU A 14 2.79 -12.68 7.93
C GLU A 14 1.56 -11.83 7.56
N ASP A 15 1.35 -10.72 8.26
CA ASP A 15 0.23 -9.80 8.05
C ASP A 15 0.65 -8.44 7.47
N ILE A 16 1.93 -8.23 7.15
CA ILE A 16 2.45 -6.94 6.65
C ILE A 16 2.84 -7.02 5.18
N PHE A 17 2.37 -6.06 4.41
CA PHE A 17 2.61 -5.94 2.98
C PHE A 17 3.08 -4.53 2.64
N ASP A 18 4.10 -4.43 1.79
CA ASP A 18 4.48 -3.18 1.16
C ASP A 18 3.80 -3.08 -0.21
N VAL A 19 3.02 -2.02 -0.39
CA VAL A 19 2.44 -1.58 -1.67
C VAL A 19 3.32 -0.47 -2.21
N ILE A 20 4.00 -0.76 -3.32
CA ILE A 20 4.78 0.24 -4.05
C ILE A 20 3.90 0.77 -5.17
N VAL A 21 3.48 2.03 -5.05
CA VAL A 21 2.76 2.75 -6.08
C VAL A 21 3.75 3.19 -7.17
N PRO A 22 3.38 3.23 -8.45
CA PRO A 22 4.25 3.75 -9.49
C PRO A 22 4.67 5.20 -9.26
N HIS A 23 5.72 5.63 -9.95
CA HIS A 23 6.17 7.01 -9.93
C HIS A 23 5.09 7.94 -10.46
N VAL A 24 4.76 8.97 -9.67
CA VAL A 24 3.91 10.08 -10.09
C VAL A 24 4.79 11.30 -10.26
N ARG A 25 4.69 11.95 -11.43
CA ARG A 25 5.50 13.13 -11.77
C ARG A 25 4.62 14.37 -11.86
N PHE A 26 5.02 15.41 -11.14
CA PHE A 26 4.44 16.74 -11.14
C PHE A 26 5.56 17.75 -11.45
N PHE A 27 5.61 18.24 -12.69
CA PHE A 27 6.70 19.11 -13.16
C PHE A 27 8.09 18.45 -12.91
N ASP A 28 8.92 19.08 -12.08
CA ASP A 28 10.26 18.60 -11.69
C ASP A 28 10.25 17.75 -10.41
N LEU A 29 9.10 17.63 -9.75
CA LEU A 29 8.91 16.77 -8.60
C LEU A 29 8.42 15.40 -9.08
N TRP A 30 9.15 14.34 -8.73
CA TRP A 30 8.60 12.98 -8.79
C TRP A 30 8.49 12.42 -7.38
N VAL A 31 7.41 11.67 -7.17
CA VAL A 31 7.07 11.00 -5.91
C VAL A 31 6.72 9.54 -6.18
N GLN A 32 7.09 8.67 -5.25
CA GLN A 32 6.74 7.27 -5.22
C GLN A 32 6.24 6.92 -3.82
N PRO A 33 4.92 6.79 -3.64
CA PRO A 33 4.37 6.29 -2.40
C PRO A 33 4.76 4.83 -2.19
N ARG A 34 5.41 4.55 -1.06
CA ARG A 34 5.56 3.22 -0.49
C ARG A 34 4.64 3.13 0.72
N VAL A 35 3.57 2.37 0.57
CA VAL A 35 2.54 2.21 1.59
C VAL A 35 2.74 0.85 2.25
N ARG A 36 3.05 0.86 3.54
CA ARG A 36 3.05 -0.33 4.36
C ARG A 36 1.64 -0.56 4.90
N CYS A 37 1.09 -1.71 4.60
CA CYS A 37 -0.26 -2.09 4.98
C CYS A 37 -0.23 -3.33 5.87
N ARG A 38 -1.11 -3.36 6.87
CA ARG A 38 -1.47 -4.56 7.60
C ARG A 38 -2.73 -5.16 6.97
N VAL A 39 -2.69 -6.44 6.65
CA VAL A 39 -3.81 -7.19 6.07
C VAL A 39 -4.29 -8.22 7.08
N ARG A 40 -5.58 -8.21 7.39
CA ARG A 40 -6.22 -9.19 8.29
C ARG A 40 -7.38 -9.87 7.59
N LEU A 41 -7.44 -11.19 7.74
CA LEU A 41 -8.63 -11.97 7.42
C LEU A 41 -9.58 -11.91 8.61
N LEU A 42 -10.76 -11.34 8.39
CA LEU A 42 -11.85 -11.35 9.35
C LEU A 42 -12.73 -12.57 9.02
N SER A 43 -12.95 -13.41 10.02
CA SER A 43 -13.66 -14.68 9.90
C SER A 43 -15.19 -14.56 9.90
N ASP A 44 -15.74 -13.37 10.17
CA ASP A 44 -17.18 -13.14 10.14
C ASP A 44 -17.53 -11.69 9.75
N PRO A 45 -18.02 -11.46 8.51
CA PRO A 45 -17.96 -12.37 7.36
C PRO A 45 -16.54 -12.41 6.78
N ASP A 46 -16.22 -13.43 5.95
CA ASP A 46 -14.96 -13.58 5.19
C ASP A 46 -14.54 -12.28 4.49
N ARG A 47 -13.85 -11.39 5.20
CA ARG A 47 -13.47 -10.06 4.76
C ARG A 47 -11.97 -9.91 4.88
N VAL A 48 -11.39 -9.26 3.89
CA VAL A 48 -10.00 -8.80 3.96
C VAL A 48 -10.06 -7.35 4.43
N ASP A 49 -9.51 -7.07 5.61
CA ASP A 49 -9.28 -5.71 6.11
C ASP A 49 -7.84 -5.31 5.78
N ILE A 50 -7.69 -4.25 4.99
CA ILE A 50 -6.38 -3.68 4.65
C ILE A 50 -6.32 -2.29 5.28
N ARG A 51 -5.34 -2.09 6.16
CA ARG A 51 -5.09 -0.80 6.80
C ARG A 51 -3.68 -0.33 6.51
N CYS A 52 -3.55 0.92 6.12
CA CYS A 52 -2.28 1.61 6.11
C CYS A 52 -1.72 1.65 7.54
N VAL A 53 -0.45 1.31 7.67
CA VAL A 53 0.34 1.51 8.89
C VAL A 53 1.23 2.73 8.73
N GLU A 54 1.80 2.88 7.53
CA GLU A 54 2.82 3.87 7.22
C GLU A 54 2.77 4.16 5.72
N CYS A 55 2.91 5.41 5.35
CA CYS A 55 3.20 5.80 3.97
C CYS A 55 4.45 6.67 3.96
N ILE A 56 5.45 6.26 3.17
CA ILE A 56 6.65 7.06 2.91
C ILE A 56 6.66 7.39 1.43
N LEU A 57 6.77 8.67 1.12
CA LEU A 57 7.09 9.19 -0.20
C LEU A 57 8.60 9.08 -0.42
N ASP A 58 8.99 8.15 -1.28
CA ASP A 58 10.27 8.22 -1.97
C ASP A 58 10.16 9.25 -3.10
N GLY A 59 11.27 9.82 -3.57
CA GLY A 59 11.17 10.82 -4.61
C GLY A 59 12.42 11.58 -4.98
N SER A 60 12.21 12.57 -5.84
CA SER A 60 13.19 13.59 -6.19
C SER A 60 13.72 14.32 -4.94
N PRO A 61 14.86 15.05 -5.03
CA PRO A 61 15.36 15.88 -3.93
C PRO A 61 14.31 16.85 -3.35
N GLY A 62 13.34 17.28 -4.19
CA GLY A 62 12.22 18.11 -3.78
C GLY A 62 11.36 17.51 -2.66
N VAL A 63 11.22 16.18 -2.58
CA VAL A 63 10.47 15.51 -1.49
C VAL A 63 11.07 15.82 -0.13
N LYS A 64 12.41 15.76 -0.04
CA LYS A 64 13.15 16.08 1.19
C LYS A 64 13.17 17.58 1.46
N GLN A 65 13.44 18.39 0.43
CA GLN A 65 13.51 19.86 0.57
C GLN A 65 12.18 20.46 1.03
N LEU A 66 11.07 19.95 0.52
CA LEU A 66 9.71 20.38 0.88
C LEU A 66 9.18 19.67 2.14
N ARG A 67 9.94 18.73 2.71
CA ARG A 67 9.54 17.90 3.87
C ARG A 67 8.18 17.23 3.67
N LEU A 68 7.93 16.67 2.48
CA LEU A 68 6.60 16.17 2.13
C LEU A 68 6.14 15.02 3.03
N ASN A 69 7.05 14.14 3.46
CA ASN A 69 6.74 13.06 4.42
C ASN A 69 6.30 13.55 5.80
N GLU A 70 6.52 14.82 6.11
CA GLU A 70 6.09 15.43 7.39
C GLU A 70 4.83 16.30 7.22
N ARG A 71 4.41 16.53 5.98
CA ARG A 71 3.33 17.44 5.63
C ARG A 71 2.16 16.75 4.95
N VAL A 72 2.39 15.57 4.40
CA VAL A 72 1.42 14.77 3.68
C VAL A 72 1.23 13.48 4.45
N GLU A 73 0.00 13.30 4.93
CA GLU A 73 -0.45 12.04 5.50
C GLU A 73 -1.26 11.28 4.45
N PHE A 74 -1.02 9.99 4.32
CA PHE A 74 -1.75 9.13 3.40
C PHE A 74 -2.28 7.94 4.19
N ASP A 75 -3.56 8.00 4.52
CA ASP A 75 -4.28 6.91 5.16
C ASP A 75 -5.13 6.18 4.12
N VAL A 76 -5.03 4.86 4.13
CA VAL A 76 -5.83 3.98 3.29
C VAL A 76 -6.43 2.91 4.17
N HIS A 77 -7.75 2.92 4.22
CA HIS A 77 -8.53 1.85 4.81
C HIS A 77 -9.47 1.29 3.75
N THR A 78 -9.37 -0.01 3.49
CA THR A 78 -10.31 -0.70 2.63
C THR A 78 -10.67 -2.06 3.21
N THR A 79 -11.92 -2.45 3.01
CA THR A 79 -12.44 -3.75 3.40
C THR A 79 -13.22 -4.32 2.24
N PHE A 80 -12.93 -5.56 1.84
CA PHE A 80 -13.66 -6.21 0.76
C PHE A 80 -13.88 -7.70 1.04
N ILE A 81 -14.88 -8.27 0.38
CA ILE A 81 -15.16 -9.70 0.40
C ILE A 81 -14.45 -10.31 -0.82
N PRO A 82 -13.41 -11.15 -0.64
CA PRO A 82 -12.71 -11.77 -1.75
C PRO A 82 -13.65 -12.75 -2.48
N GLN A 83 -13.93 -12.47 -3.75
CA GLN A 83 -14.78 -13.33 -4.59
C GLN A 83 -14.03 -14.54 -5.17
N HIS A 84 -12.70 -14.52 -5.17
CA HIS A 84 -11.87 -15.57 -5.75
C HIS A 84 -10.97 -16.23 -4.70
N GLU A 85 -10.89 -17.56 -4.69
CA GLU A 85 -10.20 -18.35 -3.65
C GLU A 85 -8.69 -18.10 -3.62
N SER A 86 -8.07 -17.87 -4.77
CA SER A 86 -6.65 -17.52 -4.87
C SER A 86 -6.28 -16.23 -4.13
N VAL A 87 -7.22 -15.29 -4.01
CA VAL A 87 -7.03 -14.06 -3.24
C VAL A 87 -7.05 -14.36 -1.75
N ARG A 88 -7.90 -15.30 -1.31
CA ARG A 88 -7.93 -15.78 0.07
C ARG A 88 -6.61 -16.44 0.46
N GLN A 89 -6.10 -17.34 -0.39
CA GLN A 89 -4.82 -18.02 -0.17
C GLN A 89 -3.63 -17.04 -0.17
N PHE A 90 -3.67 -15.99 -0.99
CA PHE A 90 -2.60 -14.99 -1.03
C PHE A 90 -2.52 -14.12 0.23
N PHE A 91 -3.61 -13.97 1.00
CA PHE A 91 -3.65 -13.19 2.24
C PHE A 91 -3.76 -14.05 3.50
N GLY A 92 -3.96 -15.35 3.34
CA GLY A 92 -3.88 -16.32 4.43
C GLY A 92 -2.44 -16.63 4.83
N PRO A 93 -2.26 -17.28 6.00
CA PRO A 93 -0.99 -17.85 6.41
C PRO A 93 -0.43 -18.81 5.34
#